data_AF-A0A955MVS0-F1
#
_entry.id   AF-A0A955MVS0-F1
#
_cell.length_a   1.000
_cell.length_b   1.000
_cell.length_c   1.000
_cell.angle_alpha   90.00
_cell.angle_beta   90.00
_cell.angle_gamma   90.00
#
_symmetry.space_group_name_H-M   'P 1'
#
loop_
_entity.id
_entity.type
_entity.pdbx_description
1 polymer ?
#
loop_
_entity_poly.entity_id
_entity_poly.type
_entity_poly.pdbx_seq_one_letter_code
_entity_poly.pdbx_strand_id
1 'polypeptide(L)'
;NHFEGEGNGPYFTRTMAEFGPMRWIANTSMGFRDFSLPFQISKDQDLKPTKIEMNLVLPSTGRVYLRNVRLVEYIGESPNATPGEWWSPATSGRIGGILGLLGGLLGAAIGFCGPLVAKGKAKGATFGLLILMAVSGLILLMFGSIAFFGGQPYHVYYPLVLTGLLELILGLTFVFLLKRRYAQVEMHRMKAMDVS
;
A
#
# COMPACT_ATOMS: atom_id res chain seq x y z
N ASN A 1 11.41 10.20 18.01
CA ASN A 1 12.46 10.79 18.86
C ASN A 1 12.65 12.23 18.44
N HIS A 2 11.92 13.12 19.09
CA HIS A 2 11.93 14.57 18.89
C HIS A 2 12.81 15.16 20.00
N PHE A 3 13.84 15.92 19.65
CA PHE A 3 14.56 16.74 20.63
C PHE A 3 13.96 18.15 20.55
N GLU A 4 13.19 18.52 21.57
CA GLU A 4 12.78 19.92 21.77
C GLU A 4 14.03 20.69 22.15
N GLY A 5 14.55 21.47 21.21
CA GLY A 5 15.61 22.41 21.51
C GLY A 5 15.05 23.54 22.38
N GLU A 6 15.50 23.63 23.62
CA GLU A 6 15.48 24.90 24.35
C GLU A 6 16.18 25.97 23.49
N GLY A 7 15.65 27.20 23.54
CA GLY A 7 15.54 28.10 22.40
C GLY A 7 16.77 28.77 21.79
N ASN A 8 17.88 28.06 21.68
CA ASN A 8 19.04 28.48 20.90
C ASN A 8 19.93 27.31 20.45
N GLY A 9 19.42 26.07 20.52
CA GLY A 9 20.18 24.85 20.20
C GLY A 9 20.10 24.41 18.73
N PRO A 10 21.06 23.61 18.24
CA PRO A 10 21.01 23.06 16.88
C PRO A 10 19.83 22.09 16.72
N TYR A 11 19.12 22.17 15.59
CA TYR A 11 18.13 21.17 15.21
C TYR A 11 18.84 19.90 14.74
N PHE A 12 18.44 18.74 15.29
CA PHE A 12 19.09 17.47 14.99
C PHE A 12 18.12 16.44 14.43
N THR A 13 18.55 15.77 13.38
CA THR A 13 17.80 14.71 12.70
C THR A 13 18.79 13.73 12.07
N ARG A 14 18.41 12.45 11.97
CA ARG A 14 19.31 11.36 11.57
C ARG A 14 18.58 10.27 10.80
N THR A 15 19.28 9.60 9.89
CA THR A 15 18.75 8.44 9.16
C THR A 15 18.68 7.24 10.09
N MET A 16 17.48 6.90 10.56
CA MET A 16 17.24 5.81 11.52
C MET A 16 16.21 4.80 11.04
N ALA A 17 15.58 5.04 9.89
CA ALA A 17 14.54 4.14 9.39
C ALA A 17 15.16 2.90 8.74
N GLU A 18 14.37 1.83 8.65
CA GLU A 18 14.75 0.62 7.92
C GLU A 18 14.44 0.75 6.41
N PHE A 19 13.44 1.56 6.06
CA PHE A 19 13.00 1.83 4.69
C PHE A 19 12.65 3.31 4.48
N GLY A 20 12.56 3.72 3.20
CA GLY A 20 12.19 5.07 2.80
C GLY A 20 13.34 6.11 2.84
N PRO A 21 13.03 7.41 2.71
CA PRO A 21 14.03 8.47 2.61
C PRO A 21 14.90 8.64 3.87
N MET A 22 14.36 8.33 5.05
CA MET A 22 15.12 8.35 6.31
C MET A 22 15.90 7.05 6.57
N ARG A 23 15.93 6.12 5.60
CA ARG A 23 16.61 4.83 5.78
C ARG A 23 18.10 5.00 6.04
N TRP A 24 18.68 4.19 6.95
CA TRP A 24 20.12 4.15 7.22
C TRP A 24 20.97 4.16 5.93
N ILE A 25 22.10 4.85 5.99
CA ILE A 25 23.09 4.82 4.91
C ILE A 25 24.00 3.63 5.20
N ALA A 26 23.83 2.58 4.41
CA ALA A 26 24.59 1.35 4.56
C ALA A 26 24.96 0.81 3.18
N ASN A 27 26.12 0.16 3.12
CA ASN A 27 26.68 -0.49 1.94
C ASN A 27 26.89 0.44 0.75
N THR A 28 27.50 -0.10 -0.30
CA THR A 28 27.60 0.57 -1.61
C THR A 28 26.23 0.62 -2.25
N SER A 29 25.72 1.81 -2.51
CA SER A 29 24.48 2.00 -3.26
C SER A 29 24.69 1.71 -4.75
N MET A 30 23.80 0.94 -5.37
CA MET A 30 23.82 0.67 -6.82
C MET A 30 23.44 1.90 -7.68
N GLY A 31 22.95 2.98 -7.07
CA GLY A 31 22.57 4.21 -7.74
C GLY A 31 22.25 5.30 -6.73
N PHE A 32 21.86 6.48 -7.23
CA PHE A 32 21.40 7.58 -6.38
C PHE A 32 20.10 7.19 -5.66
N ARG A 33 20.02 7.54 -4.39
CA ARG A 33 18.80 7.41 -3.59
C ARG A 33 18.45 8.76 -2.98
N ASP A 34 17.15 9.02 -2.83
CA ASP A 34 16.68 10.18 -2.10
C ASP A 34 16.87 9.96 -0.59
N PHE A 35 17.20 11.06 0.10
CA PHE A 35 17.16 11.14 1.55
C PHE A 35 16.40 12.39 1.97
N SER A 36 15.67 12.28 3.07
CA SER A 36 14.97 13.40 3.70
C SER A 36 15.20 13.31 5.20
N LEU A 37 15.52 14.46 5.80
CA LEU A 37 15.81 14.60 7.22
C LEU A 37 14.91 15.71 7.76
N PRO A 38 13.65 15.39 8.10
CA PRO A 38 12.73 16.37 8.61
C PRO A 38 13.15 16.80 10.02
N PHE A 39 12.94 18.08 10.31
CA PHE A 39 13.03 18.67 11.63
C PHE A 39 11.91 19.71 11.75
N GLN A 40 11.52 20.03 12.98
CA GLN A 40 10.49 21.01 13.27
C GLN A 40 11.13 22.25 13.89
N ILE A 41 10.72 23.42 13.43
CA ILE A 41 11.08 24.71 14.01
C ILE A 41 9.94 25.09 14.96
N SER A 42 10.24 25.28 16.24
CA SER A 42 9.26 25.74 17.22
C SER A 42 8.77 27.14 16.83
N LYS A 43 7.45 27.31 16.68
CA LYS A 43 6.82 28.58 16.28
C LYS A 43 7.12 29.76 17.23
N ASP A 44 7.47 29.46 18.48
CA ASP A 44 7.73 30.46 19.51
C ASP A 44 9.11 31.13 19.38
N GLN A 45 9.93 30.70 18.43
CA GLN A 45 11.23 31.28 18.15
C GLN A 45 11.31 31.72 16.69
N ASP A 46 11.50 33.02 16.45
CA ASP A 46 11.81 33.58 15.12
C ASP A 46 13.23 33.23 14.64
N LEU A 47 13.77 32.09 15.12
CA LEU A 47 15.11 31.61 14.85
C LEU A 47 15.11 30.82 13.54
N LYS A 48 15.43 31.52 12.46
CA LYS A 48 15.66 30.90 11.15
C LYS A 48 17.02 30.19 11.15
N PRO A 49 17.11 28.92 10.68
CA PRO A 49 18.38 28.23 10.56
C PRO A 49 19.36 29.01 9.65
N THR A 50 20.53 29.34 10.16
CA THR A 50 21.58 30.08 9.42
C THR A 50 22.72 29.20 8.92
N LYS A 51 22.85 27.98 9.48
CA LYS A 51 23.91 27.02 9.17
C LYS A 51 23.35 25.62 9.08
N ILE A 52 23.80 24.86 8.09
CA ILE A 52 23.50 23.43 7.95
C ILE A 52 24.80 22.65 8.15
N GLU A 53 24.80 21.74 9.11
CA GLU A 53 25.91 20.81 9.34
C GLU A 53 25.46 19.39 9.02
N MET A 54 26.17 18.73 8.11
CA MET A 54 25.91 17.34 7.73
C MET A 54 27.03 16.45 8.24
N ASN A 55 26.70 15.62 9.22
CA ASN A 55 27.64 14.66 9.79
C ASN A 55 27.39 13.28 9.21
N LEU A 56 28.45 12.66 8.68
CA LEU A 56 28.42 11.31 8.14
C LEU A 56 29.56 10.50 8.73
N VAL A 57 29.24 9.33 9.28
CA VAL A 57 30.20 8.41 9.86
C VAL A 57 30.36 7.22 8.92
N LEU A 58 31.59 6.99 8.46
CA LEU A 58 31.95 5.84 7.64
C LEU A 58 32.77 4.86 8.49
N PRO A 59 32.37 3.58 8.62
CA PRO A 59 33.12 2.60 9.40
C PRO A 59 34.44 2.19 8.76
N SER A 60 34.59 2.44 7.45
CA SER A 60 35.80 2.21 6.67
C SER A 60 35.93 3.27 5.57
N THR A 61 37.07 3.30 4.87
CA THR A 61 37.31 4.24 3.77
C THR A 61 36.27 4.07 2.66
N GLY A 62 35.63 5.16 2.25
CA GLY A 62 34.64 5.18 1.18
C GLY A 62 34.48 6.56 0.55
N ARG A 63 33.78 6.63 -0.58
CA ARG A 63 33.40 7.89 -1.24
C ARG A 63 31.90 8.07 -1.19
N VAL A 64 31.48 9.30 -0.91
CA VAL A 64 30.07 9.67 -0.80
C VAL A 64 29.81 10.79 -1.77
N TYR A 65 28.80 10.62 -2.61
CA TYR A 65 28.39 11.63 -3.58
C TYR A 65 27.03 12.17 -3.16
N LEU A 66 26.94 13.50 -3.05
CA LEU A 66 25.70 14.22 -2.77
C LEU A 66 25.30 15.02 -4.01
N ARG A 67 23.99 15.11 -4.27
CA ARG A 67 23.45 15.86 -5.40
C ARG A 67 22.13 16.52 -5.01
N ASN A 68 21.89 17.74 -5.48
CA ASN A 68 20.64 18.49 -5.33
C ASN A 68 20.16 18.62 -3.87
N VAL A 69 21.08 18.83 -2.92
CA VAL A 69 20.74 19.06 -1.52
C VAL A 69 20.03 20.41 -1.39
N ARG A 70 18.82 20.40 -0.82
CA ARG A 70 17.99 21.58 -0.62
C ARG A 70 17.36 21.56 0.76
N LEU A 71 17.27 22.73 1.38
CA LEU A 71 16.43 22.95 2.55
C LEU A 71 15.06 23.45 2.05
N VAL A 72 14.00 22.74 2.41
CA VAL A 72 12.64 23.03 1.95
C VAL A 72 11.72 23.08 3.15
N GLU A 73 11.00 24.18 3.29
CA GLU A 73 9.86 24.28 4.20
C GLU A 73 8.65 23.65 3.51
N TYR A 74 7.94 22.76 4.21
CA TYR A 74 6.76 22.11 3.67
C TYR A 74 5.71 21.92 4.75
N ILE A 75 4.44 21.91 4.33
CA ILE A 75 3.29 21.60 5.17
C ILE A 75 2.83 20.19 4.81
N GLY A 76 2.71 19.30 5.80
CA GLY A 76 2.20 17.94 5.61
C GLY A 76 3.24 16.84 5.84
N GLU A 77 3.07 15.69 5.18
CA GLU A 77 3.87 14.49 5.45
C GLU A 77 5.18 14.38 4.67
N SER A 78 5.30 15.01 3.49
CA SER A 78 6.52 14.90 2.68
C SER A 78 6.88 16.19 1.92
N PRO A 79 8.18 16.51 1.78
CA PRO A 79 8.64 17.68 1.02
C PRO A 79 8.50 17.51 -0.50
N ASN A 80 8.24 16.29 -0.97
CA ASN A 80 8.09 15.94 -2.38
C ASN A 80 6.62 15.67 -2.74
N ALA A 81 5.68 16.17 -1.95
CA ALA A 81 4.25 16.05 -2.24
C ALA A 81 3.93 16.68 -3.61
N THR A 82 3.20 15.96 -4.45
CA THR A 82 2.76 16.52 -5.74
C THR A 82 1.51 17.36 -5.52
N PRO A 83 1.42 18.61 -6.01
CA PRO A 83 0.21 19.41 -5.87
C PRO A 83 -1.02 18.66 -6.41
N GLY A 84 -2.08 18.57 -5.60
CA GLY A 84 -3.30 17.85 -5.96
C GLY A 84 -3.21 16.32 -5.82
N GLU A 85 -2.16 15.78 -5.20
CA GLU A 85 -2.14 14.36 -4.82
C GLU A 85 -3.27 14.05 -3.83
N TRP A 86 -3.98 12.94 -4.06
CA TRP A 86 -5.08 12.56 -3.17
C TRP A 86 -4.59 12.16 -1.78
N TRP A 87 -3.42 11.52 -1.72
CA TRP A 87 -2.78 11.15 -0.47
C TRP A 87 -1.28 10.97 -0.62
N SER A 88 -0.60 11.00 0.52
CA SER A 88 0.84 10.82 0.65
C SER A 88 1.29 9.36 0.46
N PRO A 89 2.60 9.11 0.22
CA PRO A 89 3.15 7.76 0.17
C PRO A 89 2.94 6.94 1.45
N ALA A 90 3.00 7.57 2.63
CA ALA A 90 2.77 6.86 3.89
C ALA A 90 1.29 6.43 4.05
N THR A 91 0.37 7.32 3.68
CA THR A 91 -1.08 7.01 3.67
C THR A 91 -1.40 5.92 2.66
N SER A 92 -0.77 5.94 1.48
CA SER A 92 -0.85 4.85 0.49
C SER A 92 -0.50 3.49 1.08
N GLY A 93 0.60 3.40 1.84
CA GLY A 93 1.00 2.15 2.50
C GLY A 93 -0.07 1.63 3.47
N ARG A 94 -0.72 2.52 4.22
CA ARG A 94 -1.82 2.16 5.14
C ARG A 94 -3.05 1.67 4.36
N ILE A 95 -3.44 2.40 3.31
CA ILE A 95 -4.58 2.03 2.44
C ILE A 95 -4.32 0.66 1.82
N GLY A 96 -3.15 0.44 1.23
CA GLY A 96 -2.76 -0.85 0.65
C GLY A 96 -2.80 -1.98 1.67
N GLY A 97 -2.31 -1.75 2.89
CA GLY A 97 -2.38 -2.72 3.98
C GLY A 97 -3.81 -3.07 4.40
N ILE A 98 -4.68 -2.06 4.54
CA ILE A 98 -6.10 -2.26 4.89
C ILE A 98 -6.81 -3.03 3.78
N LEU A 99 -6.64 -2.63 2.53
CA LEU A 99 -7.23 -3.30 1.37
C LEU A 99 -6.77 -4.76 1.28
N GLY A 100 -5.47 -5.02 1.47
CA GLY A 100 -4.93 -6.38 1.48
C GLY A 100 -5.50 -7.24 2.63
N LEU A 101 -5.65 -6.66 3.82
CA LEU A 101 -6.26 -7.34 4.96
C LEU A 101 -7.72 -7.70 4.68
N LEU A 102 -8.52 -6.75 4.18
CA LEU A 102 -9.93 -6.97 3.88
C LEU A 102 -10.12 -8.02 2.78
N GLY A 103 -9.34 -7.95 1.70
CA GLY A 103 -9.34 -8.96 0.64
C GLY A 103 -8.93 -10.34 1.15
N GLY A 104 -7.93 -10.40 2.03
CA GLY A 104 -7.50 -11.65 2.69
C GLY A 104 -8.59 -12.26 3.58
N LEU A 105 -9.26 -11.43 4.40
CA LEU A 105 -10.38 -11.88 5.24
C LEU A 105 -11.57 -12.37 4.41
N LEU A 106 -11.88 -11.69 3.31
CA LEU A 106 -12.92 -12.11 2.38
C LEU A 106 -12.58 -13.47 1.75
N GLY A 107 -11.34 -13.63 1.28
CA GLY A 107 -10.83 -14.90 0.75
C GLY A 107 -10.88 -16.03 1.78
N ALA A 108 -10.52 -15.74 3.03
CA ALA A 108 -10.62 -16.70 4.13
C ALA A 108 -12.07 -17.10 4.42
N ALA A 109 -13.01 -16.15 4.42
CA ALA A 109 -14.44 -16.42 4.61
C ALA A 109 -15.01 -17.31 3.48
N ILE A 110 -14.64 -17.01 2.22
CA ILE A 110 -15.00 -17.83 1.06
C ILE A 110 -14.44 -19.26 1.22
N GLY A 111 -13.17 -19.39 1.60
CA GLY A 111 -12.51 -20.67 1.83
C GLY A 111 -13.15 -21.47 2.97
N PHE A 112 -13.52 -20.82 4.07
CA PHE A 112 -14.21 -21.42 5.20
C PHE A 112 -15.58 -21.99 4.82
N CYS A 113 -16.30 -21.35 3.88
CA CYS A 113 -17.55 -21.89 3.37
C CYS A 113 -17.38 -23.12 2.46
N GLY A 114 -16.18 -23.44 1.98
CA GLY A 114 -15.93 -24.53 1.03
C GLY A 114 -16.50 -25.90 1.46
N PRO A 115 -16.21 -26.40 2.67
CA PRO A 115 -16.80 -27.65 3.16
C PRO A 115 -18.33 -27.59 3.31
N LEU A 116 -18.89 -26.42 3.63
CA LEU A 116 -20.35 -26.23 3.77
C LEU A 116 -21.06 -26.19 2.41
N VAL A 117 -20.38 -25.64 1.40
CA VAL A 117 -20.78 -25.64 -0.01
C VAL A 117 -20.84 -27.08 -0.55
N ALA A 118 -19.86 -27.92 -0.22
CA ALA A 118 -19.88 -29.35 -0.56
C ALA A 118 -21.07 -30.09 0.08
N LYS A 119 -21.49 -29.67 1.28
CA LYS A 119 -22.69 -30.20 1.98
C LYS A 119 -24.00 -29.52 1.53
N GLY A 120 -23.95 -28.61 0.56
CA GLY A 120 -25.12 -27.90 0.02
C GLY A 120 -25.70 -26.80 0.92
N LYS A 121 -25.07 -26.47 2.05
CA LYS A 121 -25.64 -25.57 3.07
C LYS A 121 -25.31 -24.09 2.88
N ALA A 122 -24.19 -23.76 2.22
CA ALA A 122 -23.68 -22.38 2.14
C ALA A 122 -23.56 -21.81 0.73
N LYS A 123 -24.23 -22.40 -0.27
CA LYS A 123 -24.12 -22.00 -1.69
C LYS A 123 -24.38 -20.51 -1.91
N GLY A 124 -25.50 -20.00 -1.39
CA GLY A 124 -25.87 -18.59 -1.53
C GLY A 124 -24.85 -17.63 -0.91
N ALA A 125 -24.38 -17.93 0.31
CA ALA A 125 -23.39 -17.13 1.01
C ALA A 125 -22.06 -17.07 0.24
N THR A 126 -21.56 -18.20 -0.27
CA THR A 126 -20.30 -18.24 -1.04
C THR A 126 -20.40 -17.48 -2.35
N PHE A 127 -21.48 -17.64 -3.11
CA PHE A 127 -21.68 -16.86 -4.33
C PHE A 127 -21.84 -15.36 -4.02
N GLY A 128 -22.53 -15.01 -2.93
CA GLY A 128 -22.65 -13.62 -2.47
C GLY A 128 -21.30 -13.00 -2.15
N LEU A 129 -20.44 -13.70 -1.40
CA LEU A 129 -19.09 -13.23 -1.07
C LEU A 129 -18.19 -13.10 -2.31
N LEU A 130 -18.30 -14.03 -3.26
CA LEU A 130 -17.55 -13.96 -4.51
C LEU A 130 -18.00 -12.82 -5.43
N ILE A 131 -19.31 -12.55 -5.49
CA ILE A 131 -19.85 -11.39 -6.22
C ILE A 131 -19.41 -10.11 -5.52
N LEU A 132 -19.46 -10.06 -4.19
CA LEU A 132 -18.97 -8.93 -3.42
C LEU A 132 -17.50 -8.64 -3.73
N MET A 133 -16.65 -9.69 -3.77
CA MET A 133 -15.24 -9.60 -4.18
C MET A 133 -15.08 -9.02 -5.59
N ALA A 134 -15.87 -9.51 -6.55
CA ALA A 134 -15.78 -9.05 -7.93
C ALA A 134 -16.22 -7.58 -8.06
N VAL A 135 -17.29 -7.19 -7.35
CA VAL A 135 -17.83 -5.83 -7.38
C VAL A 135 -16.89 -4.85 -6.66
N SER A 136 -16.35 -5.20 -5.49
CA SER A 136 -15.35 -4.37 -4.82
C SER A 136 -14.11 -4.19 -5.69
N GLY A 137 -13.65 -5.27 -6.33
CA GLY A 137 -12.54 -5.24 -7.26
C GLY A 137 -12.78 -4.29 -8.44
N LEU A 138 -13.98 -4.35 -9.04
CA LEU A 138 -14.37 -3.46 -10.13
C LEU A 138 -14.39 -1.99 -9.68
N ILE A 139 -14.95 -1.70 -8.50
CA ILE A 139 -15.00 -0.33 -7.95
C ILE A 139 -13.59 0.22 -7.74
N LEU A 140 -12.71 -0.55 -7.08
CA LEU A 140 -11.32 -0.16 -6.85
C LEU A 140 -10.57 0.06 -8.17
N LEU A 141 -10.78 -0.81 -9.16
CA LEU A 141 -10.17 -0.68 -10.48
C LEU A 141 -10.64 0.58 -11.22
N MET A 142 -11.92 0.95 -11.09
CA MET A 142 -12.44 2.21 -11.65
C MET A 142 -11.77 3.42 -11.00
N PHE A 143 -11.71 3.49 -9.67
CA PHE A 143 -11.02 4.59 -8.97
C PHE A 143 -9.53 4.64 -9.29
N GLY A 144 -8.86 3.49 -9.36
CA GLY A 144 -7.46 3.39 -9.76
C GLY A 144 -7.23 3.90 -11.19
N SER A 145 -8.14 3.58 -12.10
CA SER A 145 -8.09 4.05 -13.49
C SER A 145 -8.32 5.57 -13.58
N ILE A 146 -9.29 6.11 -12.83
CA ILE A 146 -9.53 7.56 -12.72
C ILE A 146 -8.28 8.27 -12.20
N ALA A 147 -7.63 7.74 -11.16
CA ALA A 147 -6.39 8.28 -10.63
C ALA A 147 -5.25 8.24 -11.67
N PHE A 148 -5.09 7.12 -12.38
CA PHE A 148 -4.08 6.98 -13.42
C PHE A 148 -4.25 8.00 -14.56
N PHE A 149 -5.46 8.12 -15.10
CA PHE A 149 -5.74 9.09 -16.17
C PHE A 149 -5.73 10.55 -15.68
N GLY A 150 -6.00 10.77 -14.39
CA GLY A 150 -5.88 12.08 -13.74
C GLY A 150 -4.44 12.50 -13.45
N GLY A 151 -3.43 11.70 -13.83
CA GLY A 151 -2.01 12.02 -13.62
C GLY A 151 -1.56 11.89 -12.15
N GLN A 152 -2.33 11.17 -11.33
CA GLN A 152 -1.95 10.94 -9.94
C GLN A 152 -0.64 10.12 -9.86
N PRO A 153 0.19 10.37 -8.83
CA PRO A 153 1.46 9.67 -8.67
C PRO A 153 1.27 8.17 -8.38
N TYR A 154 2.33 7.38 -8.59
CA TYR A 154 2.32 5.92 -8.47
C TYR A 154 1.71 5.41 -7.16
N HIS A 155 2.02 6.04 -6.03
CA HIS A 155 1.49 5.64 -4.73
C HIS A 155 -0.02 5.84 -4.57
N VAL A 156 -0.67 6.62 -5.43
CA VAL A 156 -2.13 6.80 -5.40
C VAL A 156 -2.84 5.71 -6.19
N TYR A 157 -2.53 5.57 -7.49
CA TYR A 157 -3.29 4.65 -8.33
C TYR A 157 -2.88 3.19 -8.13
N TYR A 158 -1.62 2.89 -7.81
CA TYR A 158 -1.11 1.52 -7.81
C TYR A 158 -1.82 0.59 -6.81
N PRO A 159 -2.02 0.96 -5.52
CA PRO A 159 -2.74 0.10 -4.58
C PRO A 159 -4.18 -0.20 -5.03
N LEU A 160 -4.86 0.79 -5.62
CA LEU A 160 -6.23 0.64 -6.10
C LEU A 160 -6.33 -0.30 -7.31
N VAL A 161 -5.47 -0.09 -8.31
CA VAL A 161 -5.45 -0.89 -9.54
C VAL A 161 -5.03 -2.32 -9.22
N LEU A 162 -3.97 -2.52 -8.44
CA LEU A 162 -3.47 -3.85 -8.10
C LEU A 162 -4.51 -4.66 -7.34
N THR A 163 -5.04 -4.11 -6.23
CA THR A 163 -6.05 -4.82 -5.44
C THR A 163 -7.32 -5.02 -6.25
N GLY A 164 -7.78 -3.98 -6.96
CA GLY A 164 -8.99 -4.05 -7.78
C GLY A 164 -8.92 -5.15 -8.84
N LEU A 165 -7.78 -5.25 -9.53
CA LEU A 165 -7.55 -6.28 -10.55
C LEU A 165 -7.53 -7.69 -9.92
N LEU A 166 -6.83 -7.87 -8.80
CA LEU A 166 -6.76 -9.16 -8.12
C LEU A 166 -8.13 -9.62 -7.63
N GLU A 167 -8.88 -8.75 -6.96
CA GLU A 167 -10.22 -9.06 -6.46
C GLU A 167 -11.19 -9.39 -7.60
N LEU A 168 -11.16 -8.61 -8.68
CA LEU A 168 -12.02 -8.82 -9.83
C LEU A 168 -11.72 -10.16 -10.53
N ILE A 169 -10.45 -10.45 -10.81
CA ILE A 169 -10.03 -11.69 -11.47
C ILE A 169 -10.39 -12.90 -10.62
N LEU A 170 -10.03 -12.88 -9.33
CA LEU A 170 -10.29 -14.00 -8.43
C LEU A 170 -11.80 -14.21 -8.24
N GLY A 171 -12.55 -13.14 -7.95
CA GLY A 171 -13.99 -13.19 -7.78
C GLY A 171 -14.69 -13.80 -8.99
N LEU A 172 -14.45 -13.27 -10.19
CA LEU A 172 -15.04 -13.78 -11.43
C LEU A 172 -14.62 -15.23 -11.71
N THR A 173 -13.32 -15.52 -11.65
CA THR A 173 -12.79 -16.87 -11.92
C THR A 173 -13.45 -17.91 -11.03
N PHE A 174 -13.56 -17.64 -9.72
CA PHE A 174 -14.18 -18.57 -8.79
C PHE A 174 -15.70 -18.66 -8.94
N VAL A 175 -16.40 -17.57 -9.30
CA VAL A 175 -17.84 -17.66 -9.64
C VAL A 175 -18.05 -18.61 -10.81
N PHE A 176 -17.30 -18.43 -11.90
CA PHE A 176 -17.43 -19.28 -13.09
C PHE A 176 -17.03 -20.73 -12.79
N LEU A 177 -15.94 -20.94 -12.05
CA LEU A 177 -15.48 -22.27 -11.67
C LEU A 177 -16.51 -23.01 -10.80
N LEU A 178 -17.06 -22.36 -9.78
CA LEU A 178 -18.06 -22.97 -8.90
C LEU A 178 -19.36 -23.26 -9.64
N LYS A 179 -19.85 -22.34 -10.49
CA LYS A 179 -21.03 -22.61 -11.32
C LYS A 179 -20.85 -23.87 -12.16
N ARG A 180 -19.69 -24.00 -12.82
CA ARG A 180 -19.37 -25.17 -13.65
C ARG A 180 -19.31 -26.46 -12.83
N ARG A 181 -18.68 -26.44 -11.66
CA ARG A 181 -18.61 -27.61 -10.76
C ARG A 181 -19.99 -28.02 -10.24
N TYR A 182 -20.83 -27.06 -9.89
CA TYR A 182 -22.19 -27.34 -9.44
C TYR A 182 -23.03 -28.01 -10.53
N ALA A 183 -22.96 -27.52 -11.76
CA ALA A 183 -23.65 -28.14 -12.89
C ALA A 183 -23.20 -29.60 -13.11
N GLN A 184 -21.91 -29.91 -12.92
CA GLN A 184 -21.40 -31.27 -13.02
C GLN A 184 -21.96 -32.19 -11.93
N VAL A 185 -21.98 -31.75 -10.67
CA VAL A 185 -22.53 -32.53 -9.55
C VAL A 185 -24.03 -32.80 -9.75
N GLU A 186 -24.76 -31.82 -10.26
CA GLU A 186 -26.19 -31.95 -10.54
C GLU A 186 -26.47 -32.97 -11.66
N MET A 187 -25.69 -32.95 -12.74
CA MET A 187 -25.75 -33.99 -13.79
C MET A 187 -25.46 -35.39 -13.26
N HIS A 188 -24.49 -35.54 -12.34
CA HIS A 188 -24.19 -36.84 -11.73
C HIS A 188 -25.33 -37.34 -10.83
N ARG A 189 -26.02 -36.45 -10.13
CA ARG A 189 -27.22 -36.80 -9.34
C ARG A 189 -28.37 -37.26 -10.22
N MET A 190 -28.65 -36.55 -11.32
CA MET A 190 -29.68 -36.95 -12.28
C MET A 190 -29.42 -38.35 -12.83
N LYS A 191 -28.18 -38.61 -13.28
CA LYS A 191 -27.77 -39.95 -13.77
C LYS A 191 -27.89 -41.05 -12.73
N ALA A 192 -27.67 -40.76 -11.45
CA ALA A 192 -27.81 -41.74 -10.39
C ALA A 192 -29.29 -42.05 -10.08
N MET A 193 -30.20 -41.09 -10.28
CA MET A 193 -31.64 -41.26 -10.09
C MET A 193 -32.32 -42.00 -11.26
N ASP A 194 -31.81 -41.87 -12.49
CA ASP A 194 -32.37 -42.57 -13.66
C ASP A 194 -32.05 -44.08 -13.68
N VAL A 195 -31.11 -44.54 -12.85
CA VAL A 195 -30.64 -45.94 -12.80
C VAL A 195 -31.30 -46.75 -11.67
N SER A 196 -32.10 -46.11 -10.81
CA SER A 196 -32.87 -46.73 -9.71
C SER A 196 -34.35 -46.85 -10.04
#